data_AF-A0A397U825-F1
#
_entry.id   AF-A0A397U825-F1
#
_cell.length_a   1.000
_cell.length_b   1.000
_cell.length_c   1.000
_cell.angle_alpha   90.00
_cell.angle_beta   90.00
_cell.angle_gamma   90.00
#
_symmetry.space_group_name_H-M   'P 1'
#
loop_
_entity.id
_entity.type
_entity.pdbx_description
1 polymer ?
#
loop_
_entity_poly.entity_id
_entity_poly.type
_entity_poly.pdbx_seq_one_letter_code
_entity_poly.pdbx_strand_id
1 'polypeptide(L)'
;MLFCINTYQCRLQIVAQAYAWPGEPTPVVCERCDNCLRRFGDKPEQKDAFNEIKEMLDIVEILCSNFTKEIRPTDVADVIRCNKNASVRREGFDELPFYTDSIKSAKPKVLKNNDLATLALTDLVVRGLVNQKIVLQGHTNCKLVITDLANNARTKGGS
;
A
#
# COMPACT_ATOMS: atom_id res chain seq x y z
N MET A 1 6.75 -3.55 -8.27
CA MET A 1 6.60 -4.42 -7.07
C MET A 1 5.27 -5.21 -7.10
N LEU A 2 4.12 -4.55 -7.35
CA LEU A 2 2.78 -5.19 -7.37
C LEU A 2 2.70 -6.45 -8.23
N PHE A 3 3.28 -6.39 -9.45
CA PHE A 3 3.31 -7.51 -10.38
C PHE A 3 3.95 -8.77 -9.78
N CYS A 4 4.91 -8.68 -8.86
CA CYS A 4 5.56 -9.87 -8.31
C CYS A 4 4.87 -10.40 -7.04
N ILE A 5 4.37 -9.48 -6.19
CA ILE A 5 3.82 -9.84 -4.87
C ILE A 5 2.34 -10.20 -4.90
N ASN A 6 1.61 -9.80 -5.93
CA ASN A 6 0.20 -10.16 -6.08
C ASN A 6 0.08 -11.62 -6.54
N THR A 7 -0.76 -12.40 -5.87
CA THR A 7 -0.91 -13.86 -6.08
C THR A 7 -2.23 -14.27 -6.75
N TYR A 8 -3.25 -13.42 -6.76
CA TYR A 8 -4.61 -13.79 -7.18
C TYR A 8 -5.24 -12.85 -8.21
N GLN A 9 -4.72 -11.65 -8.43
CA GLN A 9 -5.16 -10.78 -9.53
C GLN A 9 -4.49 -11.21 -10.84
N CYS A 10 -5.24 -11.20 -11.94
CA CYS A 10 -4.74 -11.58 -13.25
C CYS A 10 -3.49 -10.75 -13.63
N ARG A 11 -2.42 -11.41 -14.08
CA ARG A 11 -1.17 -10.76 -14.51
C ARG A 11 -1.42 -9.73 -15.62
N LEU A 12 -2.25 -10.06 -16.60
CA LEU A 12 -2.62 -9.15 -17.69
C LEU A 12 -3.29 -7.87 -17.16
N GLN A 13 -4.19 -8.01 -16.20
CA GLN A 13 -4.87 -6.86 -15.59
C GLN A 13 -3.90 -6.00 -14.76
N ILE A 14 -2.96 -6.61 -14.03
CA ILE A 14 -1.94 -5.85 -13.28
C ILE A 14 -1.06 -5.04 -14.24
N VAL A 15 -0.61 -5.65 -15.34
CA VAL A 15 0.20 -4.96 -16.36
C VAL A 15 -0.61 -3.85 -17.01
N ALA A 16 -1.84 -4.13 -17.43
CA ALA A 16 -2.71 -3.12 -18.02
C ALA A 16 -2.93 -1.94 -17.08
N GLN A 17 -3.19 -2.17 -15.79
CA GLN A 17 -3.38 -1.08 -14.82
C GLN A 17 -2.17 -0.15 -14.71
N ALA A 18 -0.95 -0.65 -14.93
CA ALA A 18 0.27 0.13 -14.85
C ALA A 18 0.61 0.89 -16.15
N TYR A 19 0.14 0.41 -17.31
CA TYR A 19 0.56 0.90 -18.63
C TYR A 19 -0.59 1.35 -19.55
N ALA A 20 -1.84 1.21 -19.12
CA ALA A 20 -3.01 1.63 -19.89
C ALA A 20 -3.03 3.15 -20.08
N TRP A 21 -3.44 3.57 -21.26
CA TRP A 21 -3.73 4.99 -21.52
C TRP A 21 -5.00 5.42 -20.76
N PRO A 22 -5.11 6.70 -20.38
CA PRO A 22 -6.33 7.22 -19.76
C PRO A 22 -7.57 6.92 -20.63
N GLY A 23 -8.55 6.23 -20.06
CA GLY A 23 -9.79 5.86 -20.74
C GLY A 23 -9.80 4.47 -21.41
N GLU A 24 -8.66 3.76 -21.44
CA GLU A 24 -8.65 2.37 -21.88
C GLU A 24 -9.35 1.46 -20.85
N PRO A 25 -10.20 0.53 -21.31
CA PRO A 25 -10.85 -0.41 -20.42
C PRO A 25 -9.84 -1.40 -19.84
N THR A 26 -10.03 -1.77 -18.58
CA THR A 26 -9.30 -2.90 -17.99
C THR A 26 -9.62 -4.17 -18.78
N PRO A 27 -8.61 -4.93 -19.24
CA PRO A 27 -8.86 -6.16 -19.97
C PRO A 27 -9.58 -7.18 -19.08
N VAL A 28 -10.33 -8.08 -19.71
CA VAL A 28 -10.93 -9.22 -19.02
C VAL A 28 -9.84 -10.12 -18.41
N VAL A 29 -10.24 -10.92 -17.42
CA VAL A 29 -9.36 -11.92 -16.81
C VAL A 29 -8.88 -12.89 -17.90
N CYS A 30 -7.57 -13.12 -18.01
CA CYS A 30 -7.02 -13.95 -19.08
C CYS A 30 -7.19 -15.47 -18.85
N GLU A 31 -7.50 -15.87 -17.62
CA GLU A 31 -7.72 -17.26 -17.18
C GLU A 31 -6.53 -18.23 -17.35
N ARG A 32 -5.40 -17.76 -17.87
CA ARG A 32 -4.24 -18.59 -18.24
C ARG A 32 -2.96 -18.32 -17.46
N CYS A 33 -2.85 -17.14 -16.82
CA CYS A 33 -1.66 -16.82 -16.04
C CYS A 33 -1.63 -17.57 -14.70
N ASP A 34 -0.44 -17.67 -14.11
CA ASP A 34 -0.21 -18.34 -12.82
C ASP A 34 -1.17 -17.85 -11.72
N ASN A 35 -1.42 -16.55 -11.62
CA ASN A 35 -2.37 -16.00 -10.64
C ASN A 35 -3.83 -16.42 -10.90
N CYS A 36 -4.25 -16.54 -12.16
CA CYS A 36 -5.59 -17.02 -12.49
C CYS A 36 -5.74 -18.49 -12.08
N LEU A 37 -4.75 -19.31 -12.44
CA LEU A 37 -4.74 -20.74 -12.10
C LEU A 37 -4.75 -20.95 -10.58
N ARG A 38 -3.95 -20.19 -9.83
CA ARG A 38 -3.99 -20.20 -8.35
C ARG A 38 -5.35 -19.78 -7.82
N ARG A 39 -5.91 -18.67 -8.30
CA ARG A 39 -7.23 -18.20 -7.85
C ARG A 39 -8.34 -19.24 -8.05
N PHE A 40 -8.32 -19.96 -9.16
CA PHE A 40 -9.30 -21.02 -9.42
C PHE A 40 -9.12 -22.24 -8.52
N GLY A 41 -7.87 -22.62 -8.22
CA GLY A 41 -7.55 -23.72 -7.31
C GLY A 41 -7.83 -23.38 -5.85
N ASP A 42 -7.28 -22.26 -5.38
CA ASP A 42 -7.25 -21.86 -3.98
C ASP A 42 -8.58 -21.25 -3.51
N LYS A 43 -9.41 -20.73 -4.45
CA LYS A 43 -10.71 -20.09 -4.19
C LYS A 43 -10.64 -19.09 -3.03
N PRO A 44 -9.79 -18.05 -3.13
CA PRO A 44 -9.53 -17.14 -2.02
C PRO A 44 -10.78 -16.35 -1.63
N GLU A 45 -10.90 -16.06 -0.34
CA GLU A 45 -11.95 -15.19 0.19
C GLU A 45 -11.65 -13.71 -0.13
N GLN A 46 -12.68 -12.98 -0.55
CA GLN A 46 -12.63 -11.52 -0.62
C GLN A 46 -12.93 -10.92 0.75
N LYS A 47 -12.09 -9.99 1.20
CA LYS A 47 -12.26 -9.28 2.46
C LYS A 47 -12.40 -7.79 2.20
N ASP A 48 -13.36 -7.17 2.88
CA ASP A 48 -13.51 -5.72 2.88
C ASP A 48 -12.43 -5.10 3.76
N ALA A 49 -11.55 -4.32 3.14
CA ALA A 49 -10.45 -3.60 3.80
C ALA A 49 -10.67 -2.08 3.78
N PHE A 50 -11.85 -1.58 3.37
CA PHE A 50 -12.07 -0.17 3.07
C PHE A 50 -11.63 0.77 4.20
N ASN A 51 -12.02 0.47 5.44
CA ASN A 51 -11.66 1.29 6.60
C ASN A 51 -10.15 1.27 6.87
N GLU A 52 -9.50 0.11 6.80
CA GLU A 52 -8.05 0.00 7.01
C GLU A 52 -7.25 0.66 5.87
N ILE A 53 -7.78 0.68 4.64
CA ILE A 53 -7.21 1.43 3.52
C ILE A 53 -7.32 2.93 3.75
N LYS A 54 -8.46 3.41 4.26
CA LYS A 54 -8.63 4.82 4.64
C LYS A 54 -7.66 5.22 5.74
N GLU A 55 -7.52 4.38 6.77
CA GLU A 55 -6.53 4.57 7.83
C GLU A 55 -5.10 4.60 7.29
N MET A 56 -4.75 3.73 6.34
CA MET A 56 -3.44 3.76 5.68
C MET A 56 -3.18 5.08 4.96
N LEU A 57 -4.18 5.67 4.30
CA LEU A 57 -4.06 6.98 3.67
C LEU A 57 -3.85 8.09 4.71
N ASP A 58 -4.60 8.07 5.81
CA ASP A 58 -4.43 9.01 6.93
C ASP A 58 -3.02 8.89 7.55
N ILE A 59 -2.48 7.68 7.69
CA ILE A 59 -1.11 7.44 8.17
C ILE A 59 -0.08 8.04 7.19
N VAL A 60 -0.25 7.82 5.88
CA VAL A 60 0.67 8.40 4.88
C VAL A 60 0.70 9.92 5.00
N GLU A 61 -0.47 10.56 5.10
CA GLU A 61 -0.58 12.01 5.27
C GLU A 61 0.08 12.51 6.55
N ILE A 62 -0.17 11.86 7.68
CA ILE A 62 0.43 12.19 8.99
C ILE A 62 1.96 12.04 8.93
N LEU A 63 2.47 10.92 8.41
CA LEU A 63 3.90 10.66 8.38
C LEU A 63 4.63 11.67 7.49
N CYS A 64 4.07 12.00 6.32
CA CYS A 64 4.71 12.94 5.40
C CYS A 64 4.60 14.40 5.86
N SER A 65 3.57 14.75 6.64
CA SER A 65 3.36 16.11 7.14
C SER A 65 4.12 16.41 8.43
N ASN A 66 4.24 15.42 9.33
CA ASN A 66 4.76 15.65 10.68
C ASN A 66 6.26 15.35 10.80
N PHE A 67 6.87 14.69 9.81
CA PHE A 67 8.28 14.32 9.86
C PHE A 67 9.02 14.89 8.65
N THR A 68 10.19 15.46 8.90
CA THR A 68 11.08 16.02 7.86
C THR A 68 11.98 14.98 7.21
N LYS A 69 12.04 13.77 7.79
CA LYS A 69 12.80 12.64 7.24
C LYS A 69 12.04 11.98 6.09
N GLU A 70 12.78 11.23 5.29
CA GLU A 70 12.19 10.40 4.24
C GLU A 70 11.38 9.24 4.83
N ILE A 71 10.14 9.10 4.39
CA ILE A 71 9.25 8.02 4.79
C ILE A 71 9.44 6.84 3.85
N ARG A 72 9.82 5.67 4.39
CA ARG A 72 9.96 4.44 3.61
C ARG A 72 8.61 3.70 3.56
N PRO A 73 8.36 2.88 2.53
CA PRO A 73 7.17 2.02 2.49
C PRO A 73 7.02 1.12 3.72
N THR A 74 8.15 0.64 4.27
CA THR A 74 8.17 -0.18 5.49
C THR A 74 7.71 0.59 6.72
N ASP A 75 7.94 1.90 6.78
CA ASP A 75 7.52 2.73 7.91
C ASP A 75 5.98 2.80 7.95
N VAL A 76 5.34 3.07 6.81
CA VAL A 76 3.88 3.04 6.68
C VAL A 76 3.32 1.66 7.04
N ALA A 77 3.91 0.59 6.51
CA ALA A 77 3.48 -0.78 6.77
C ALA A 77 3.67 -1.20 8.25
N ASP A 78 4.67 -0.67 8.95
CA ASP A 78 4.85 -0.91 10.37
C ASP A 78 3.85 -0.14 11.23
N VAL A 79 3.59 1.12 10.88
CA VAL A 79 2.65 1.99 11.60
C VAL A 79 1.22 1.46 11.51
N ILE A 80 0.71 1.12 10.31
CA ILE A 80 -0.66 0.57 10.16
C ILE A 80 -0.85 -0.74 10.93
N ARG A 81 0.22 -1.52 11.12
CA ARG A 81 0.19 -2.78 11.88
C ARG A 81 0.35 -2.59 13.39
N CYS A 82 0.47 -1.34 13.85
CA CYS A 82 0.82 -0.99 15.23
C CYS A 82 2.07 -1.75 15.70
N ASN A 83 3.06 -1.91 14.82
CA ASN A 83 4.29 -2.64 15.15
C ASN A 83 5.08 -1.85 16.19
N LYS A 84 5.74 -2.54 17.13
CA LYS A 84 6.55 -1.93 18.20
C LYS A 84 8.02 -2.34 18.05
N ASN A 85 8.53 -2.31 16.83
CA ASN A 85 9.92 -2.66 16.57
C ASN A 85 10.87 -1.49 16.93
N ALA A 86 12.18 -1.74 16.89
CA ALA A 86 13.18 -0.73 17.24
C ALA A 86 13.24 0.44 16.24
N SER A 87 12.76 0.26 15.00
CA SER A 87 12.63 1.35 14.03
C SER A 87 11.52 2.28 14.46
N VAL A 88 10.30 1.79 14.68
CA VAL A 88 9.13 2.60 15.11
C VAL A 88 9.46 3.49 16.31
N ARG A 89 10.08 2.93 17.34
CA ARG A 89 10.49 3.68 18.55
C ARG A 89 11.55 4.75 18.27
N ARG A 90 12.62 4.36 17.57
CA ARG A 90 13.72 5.28 17.22
C ARG A 90 13.22 6.45 16.39
N GLU A 91 12.27 6.16 15.53
CA GLU A 91 11.66 7.09 14.59
C GLU A 91 10.53 7.92 15.22
N GLY A 92 10.16 7.67 16.49
CA GLY A 92 9.11 8.40 17.21
C GLY A 92 7.69 8.16 16.69
N PHE A 93 7.47 7.09 15.93
CA PHE A 93 6.15 6.82 15.33
C PHE A 93 5.12 6.32 16.34
N ASP A 94 5.57 5.72 17.45
CA ASP A 94 4.72 5.25 18.54
C ASP A 94 4.14 6.37 19.42
N GLU A 95 4.58 7.62 19.23
CA GLU A 95 4.02 8.80 19.88
C GLU A 95 2.84 9.40 19.12
N LEU A 96 2.58 8.94 17.88
CA LEU A 96 1.49 9.46 17.06
C LEU A 96 0.12 9.20 17.72
N PRO A 97 -0.86 10.11 17.55
CA PRO A 97 -2.23 9.90 18.03
C PRO A 97 -2.84 8.56 17.57
N PHE A 98 -2.40 8.05 16.41
CA PHE A 98 -2.77 6.74 15.88
C PHE A 98 -2.36 5.58 16.81
N TYR A 99 -1.21 5.67 17.47
CA TYR A 99 -0.71 4.67 18.42
C TYR A 99 -1.25 4.84 19.84
N THR A 100 -1.63 6.05 20.23
CA THR A 100 -2.01 6.38 21.63
C THR A 100 -3.51 6.42 21.88
N ASP A 101 -4.33 6.57 20.83
CA ASP A 101 -5.79 6.44 20.91
C ASP A 101 -6.18 4.95 20.97
N SER A 102 -6.81 4.52 22.07
CA SER A 102 -7.20 3.12 22.30
C SER A 102 -8.23 2.60 21.28
N ILE A 103 -8.94 3.50 20.58
CA ILE A 103 -9.91 3.17 19.54
C ILE A 103 -9.19 2.96 18.19
N LYS A 104 -8.14 3.73 17.90
CA LYS A 104 -7.37 3.67 16.63
C LYS A 104 -6.13 2.78 16.67
N SER A 105 -5.60 2.50 17.85
CA SER A 105 -4.44 1.61 18.05
C SER A 105 -4.80 0.12 18.01
N ALA A 106 -6.07 -0.20 17.70
CA ALA A 106 -6.50 -1.57 17.45
C ALA A 106 -5.70 -2.16 16.29
N LYS A 107 -5.18 -3.38 16.47
CA LYS A 107 -4.46 -4.05 15.39
C LYS A 107 -5.39 -4.25 14.17
N PRO A 108 -4.90 -4.05 12.94
CA PRO A 108 -5.69 -4.27 11.74
C PRO A 108 -6.15 -5.73 11.67
N LYS A 109 -7.39 -5.94 11.23
CA LYS A 109 -7.99 -7.27 11.04
C LYS A 109 -7.61 -7.84 9.69
N VAL A 110 -7.55 -7.01 8.64
CA VAL A 110 -7.25 -7.42 7.27
C VAL A 110 -5.76 -7.27 6.98
N LEU A 111 -5.19 -6.08 7.15
CA LEU A 111 -3.78 -5.73 6.88
C LEU A 111 -2.84 -6.17 8.02
N LYS A 112 -3.13 -7.31 8.64
CA LYS A 112 -2.49 -7.81 9.86
C LYS A 112 -1.02 -8.20 9.73
N ASN A 113 -0.55 -8.50 8.52
CA ASN A 113 0.82 -8.95 8.27
C ASN A 113 1.54 -8.03 7.28
N ASN A 114 2.86 -8.16 7.21
CA ASN A 114 3.71 -7.28 6.42
C ASN A 114 3.37 -7.35 4.93
N ASP A 115 3.11 -8.54 4.42
CA ASP A 115 2.87 -8.77 2.99
C ASP A 115 1.56 -8.12 2.55
N LEU A 116 0.50 -8.25 3.35
CA LEU A 116 -0.79 -7.61 3.07
C LEU A 116 -0.71 -6.08 3.16
N ALA A 117 -0.05 -5.53 4.19
CA ALA A 117 0.14 -4.10 4.31
C ALA A 117 0.99 -3.53 3.16
N THR A 118 2.08 -4.22 2.79
CA THR A 118 2.95 -3.83 1.68
C THR A 118 2.22 -3.93 0.34
N LEU A 119 1.42 -4.99 0.14
CA LEU A 119 0.61 -5.18 -1.05
C LEU A 119 -0.41 -4.05 -1.20
N ALA A 120 -1.14 -3.73 -0.13
CA ALA A 120 -2.11 -2.63 -0.09
C ALA A 120 -1.46 -1.29 -0.43
N LEU A 121 -0.36 -0.93 0.23
CA LEU A 121 0.34 0.33 -0.06
C LEU A 121 0.84 0.38 -1.51
N THR A 122 1.36 -0.73 -2.02
CA THR A 122 1.83 -0.79 -3.42
C THR A 122 0.67 -0.63 -4.41
N ASP A 123 -0.49 -1.22 -4.13
CA ASP A 123 -1.69 -1.05 -4.95
C ASP A 123 -2.18 0.42 -4.94
N LEU A 124 -2.14 1.09 -3.78
CA LEU A 124 -2.46 2.52 -3.69
C LEU A 124 -1.51 3.41 -4.51
N VAL A 125 -0.22 3.07 -4.55
CA VAL A 125 0.76 3.77 -5.42
C VAL A 125 0.43 3.54 -6.89
N VAL A 126 0.18 2.29 -7.30
CA VAL A 126 -0.16 1.96 -8.70
C VAL A 126 -1.47 2.63 -9.15
N ARG A 127 -2.44 2.78 -8.24
CA ARG A 127 -3.70 3.51 -8.51
C ARG A 127 -3.54 5.04 -8.52
N GLY A 128 -2.35 5.55 -8.23
CA GLY A 128 -2.09 6.98 -8.13
C GLY A 128 -2.85 7.66 -6.99
N LEU A 129 -2.99 6.98 -5.85
CA LEU A 129 -3.56 7.54 -4.61
C LEU A 129 -2.46 7.96 -3.63
N VAL A 130 -1.29 7.30 -3.70
CA VAL A 130 -0.09 7.63 -2.92
C VAL A 130 1.06 7.90 -3.87
N ASN A 131 1.75 9.01 -3.67
CA ASN A 131 2.93 9.36 -4.46
C ASN A 131 4.17 8.65 -3.89
N GLN A 132 4.99 8.10 -4.79
CA GLN A 132 6.23 7.43 -4.46
C GLN A 132 7.31 7.87 -5.45
N LYS A 133 8.51 8.15 -4.93
CA LYS A 133 9.70 8.43 -5.73
C LYS A 133 10.82 7.43 -5.46
N ILE A 134 11.68 7.26 -6.46
CA ILE A 134 12.95 6.55 -6.32
C ILE A 134 14.02 7.60 -6.05
N VAL A 135 14.69 7.49 -4.91
CA VAL A 135 15.84 8.34 -4.56
C VAL A 135 17.12 7.54 -4.77
N LEU A 136 18.03 8.09 -5.56
CA LEU A 136 19.36 7.52 -5.77
C LEU A 136 20.33 8.04 -4.70
N GLN A 137 21.08 7.14 -4.09
CA GLN A 137 22.16 7.45 -3.17
C GLN A 137 23.48 6.93 -3.75
N GLY A 138 24.24 7.84 -4.39
CA GLY A 138 25.44 7.48 -5.12
C GLY A 138 25.13 6.72 -6.43
N HIS A 139 26.07 5.88 -6.87
CA HIS A 139 26.00 5.24 -8.19
C HIS A 139 25.24 3.90 -8.23
N THR A 140 25.01 3.26 -7.08
CA THR A 140 24.49 1.88 -7.03
C THR A 140 23.37 1.65 -6.02
N ASN A 141 23.04 2.64 -5.20
CA ASN A 141 22.05 2.47 -4.15
C ASN A 141 20.80 3.28 -4.48
N CYS A 142 19.63 2.64 -4.41
CA CYS A 142 18.35 3.30 -4.59
C CYS A 142 17.39 2.91 -3.48
N LYS A 143 16.51 3.83 -3.12
CA LYS A 143 15.45 3.58 -2.15
C LYS A 143 14.15 4.20 -2.60
N LEU A 144 13.07 3.53 -2.20
CA LEU A 144 11.71 4.03 -2.38
C LEU A 144 11.36 4.95 -1.22
N VAL A 145 10.81 6.11 -1.55
CA VAL A 145 10.36 7.10 -0.58
C VAL A 145 8.92 7.46 -0.90
N ILE A 146 8.05 7.39 0.10
CA ILE A 146 6.69 7.91 0.05
C ILE A 146 6.76 9.41 0.29
N THR A 147 6.10 10.20 -0.56
CA THR A 147 6.20 11.67 -0.50
C THR A 147 4.96 12.34 0.06
N ASP A 148 3.78 11.89 -0.37
CA ASP A 148 2.50 12.54 -0.09
C ASP A 148 1.33 11.71 -0.67
N LEU A 149 0.10 12.15 -0.39
CA LEU A 149 -1.10 11.66 -1.07
C LEU A 149 -1.26 12.35 -2.43
N ALA A 150 -1.80 11.64 -3.41
CA ALA A 150 -2.21 12.28 -4.66
C ALA A 150 -3.40 13.24 -4.44
N ASN A 151 -3.46 14.34 -5.18
CA ASN A 151 -4.47 15.42 -5.04
C ASN A 151 -5.94 14.95 -5.06
N ASN A 152 -6.20 13.75 -5.59
CA ASN A 152 -7.51 13.14 -5.82
C ASN A 152 -7.65 11.79 -5.08
N ALA A 153 -6.79 11.51 -4.11
CA ALA A 153 -6.79 10.27 -3.34
C ALA A 153 -8.12 10.01 -2.60
N ARG A 154 -8.79 11.07 -2.13
CA ARG A 154 -10.04 10.98 -1.35
C ARG A 154 -11.31 11.05 -2.21
N THR A 155 -11.20 11.41 -3.49
CA THR A 155 -12.37 11.63 -4.38
C THR A 155 -12.62 10.48 -5.36
N LYS A 156 -11.66 9.56 -5.56
CA LYS A 156 -11.78 8.41 -6.47
C LYS A 156 -12.48 7.17 -5.86
N GLY A 157 -13.03 7.28 -4.65
CA GLY A 157 -13.61 6.15 -3.91
C GLY A 157 -15.05 5.75 -4.28
N GLY A 158 -15.62 6.30 -5.36
CA GLY A 158 -17.00 6.07 -5.75
C GLY A 158 -17.14 5.90 -7.25
N SER A 159 -17.04 4.65 -7.72
CA SER A 159 -17.56 4.17 -9.01
C SER A 159 -17.45 2.66 -9.05
#